data_AF-A0A9E1SXV0-F1
#
_entry.id   AF-A0A9E1SXV0-F1
#
_cell.length_a   1.000
_cell.length_b   1.000
_cell.length_c   1.000
_cell.angle_alpha   90.00
_cell.angle_beta   90.00
_cell.angle_gamma   90.00
#
_symmetry.space_group_name_H-M   'P 1'
#
loop_
_entity.id
_entity.type
_entity.pdbx_description
1 polymer ?
#
loop_
_entity_poly.entity_id
_entity_poly.type
_entity_poly.pdbx_seq_one_letter_code
_entity_poly.pdbx_strand_id
1 'polypeptide(L)' 'SMSLDRIAPKAIAGTHDGYVFTIANTVKDMEYISDLLKDQPDASAITEVFLEIYKNAENAGMQDSFLSARLENK' A
#
# COMPACT_ATOMS: atom_id res chain seq x y z
N SER A 1 15.19 1.03 10.27
CA SER A 1 13.75 0.94 10.62
C SER A 1 13.39 -0.51 10.41
N MET A 2 13.07 -1.26 11.49
CA MET A 2 13.01 -2.74 11.45
C MET A 2 12.06 -3.30 10.38
N SER A 3 11.03 -2.55 9.99
CA SER A 3 10.13 -2.96 8.91
C SER A 3 10.80 -2.96 7.55
N LEU A 4 11.51 -1.87 7.18
CA LEU A 4 12.19 -1.76 5.88
C LEU A 4 13.33 -2.78 5.76
N ASP A 5 14.09 -2.98 6.84
CA ASP A 5 15.23 -3.91 6.89
C ASP A 5 14.77 -5.38 6.69
N ARG A 6 13.53 -5.71 7.10
CA ARG A 6 12.90 -7.03 6.90
C ARG A 6 12.34 -7.22 5.48
N ILE A 7 12.00 -6.11 4.83
CA ILE A 7 11.21 -6.04 3.61
C ILE A 7 12.11 -6.03 2.36
N ALA A 8 13.09 -5.12 2.34
CA ALA A 8 13.86 -4.82 1.15
C ALA A 8 14.63 -6.05 0.62
N PRO A 9 15.28 -6.88 1.46
CA PRO A 9 16.01 -8.04 0.96
C PRO A 9 15.12 -9.09 0.27
N LYS A 10 13.88 -9.28 0.76
CA LYS A 10 12.94 -10.27 0.20
C LYS A 10 12.41 -9.81 -1.17
N ALA A 11 12.07 -8.53 -1.28
CA ALA A 11 11.64 -7.94 -2.54
C ALA A 11 12.77 -7.97 -3.60
N ILE A 12 14.01 -7.63 -3.22
CA ILE A 12 15.18 -7.74 -4.10
C ILE A 12 15.39 -9.20 -4.57
N ALA A 13 15.10 -10.17 -3.71
CA ALA A 13 15.16 -11.59 -4.05
C ALA A 13 13.95 -12.10 -4.86
N GLY A 14 13.02 -11.22 -5.25
CA GLY A 14 11.81 -11.58 -6.02
C GLY A 14 10.71 -12.27 -5.20
N THR A 15 10.86 -12.32 -3.88
CA THR A 15 9.87 -12.92 -2.97
C THR A 15 8.98 -11.85 -2.35
N HIS A 16 7.71 -11.89 -2.71
CA HIS A 16 6.72 -10.89 -2.30
C HIS A 16 5.79 -11.40 -1.19
N ASP A 17 5.83 -12.70 -0.88
CA ASP A 17 4.92 -13.41 0.03
C ASP A 17 5.14 -13.07 1.52
N GLY A 18 6.20 -12.33 1.84
CA GLY A 18 6.45 -11.84 3.21
C GLY A 18 5.45 -10.77 3.69
N TYR A 19 4.51 -10.38 2.84
CA TYR A 19 3.49 -9.39 3.07
C TYR A 19 2.12 -10.03 3.05
N VAL A 20 1.40 -9.97 4.17
CA VAL A 20 0.08 -10.59 4.30
C VAL A 20 -1.05 -9.57 4.04
N PHE A 21 -0.70 -8.33 3.72
CA PHE A 21 -1.68 -7.29 3.41
C PHE A 21 -1.94 -7.24 1.91
N THR A 22 -3.19 -7.48 1.54
CA THR A 22 -3.67 -7.33 0.18
C THR A 22 -3.87 -5.85 -0.16
N ILE A 23 -3.97 -5.55 -1.46
CA ILE A 23 -4.35 -4.21 -1.93
C ILE A 23 -5.69 -3.78 -1.33
N ALA A 24 -6.70 -4.67 -1.31
CA ALA A 24 -8.02 -4.36 -0.74
C ALA A 24 -7.96 -4.01 0.76
N ASN A 25 -7.14 -4.71 1.55
CA ASN A 25 -6.94 -4.36 2.96
C ASN A 25 -6.29 -2.97 3.09
N THR A 26 -5.33 -2.66 2.21
CA THR A 26 -4.63 -1.38 2.23
C THR A 26 -5.54 -0.22 1.85
N VAL A 27 -6.45 -0.40 0.86
CA VAL A 27 -7.45 0.61 0.51
C VAL A 27 -8.30 0.96 1.73
N LYS A 28 -8.83 -0.05 2.44
CA LYS A 28 -9.63 0.17 3.66
C LYS A 28 -8.86 0.92 4.74
N ASP A 29 -7.60 0.55 4.98
CA ASP A 29 -6.76 1.21 5.97
C ASP A 29 -6.48 2.68 5.58
N MET A 30 -6.25 2.94 4.28
CA MET A 30 -6.04 4.30 3.77
C MET A 30 -7.31 5.15 3.79
N GLU A 31 -8.48 4.58 3.51
CA GLU A 31 -9.78 5.27 3.65
C GLU A 31 -9.98 5.70 5.10
N TYR A 32 -9.75 4.80 6.05
CA TYR A 32 -9.83 5.12 7.47
C TYR A 32 -8.84 6.22 7.89
N ILE A 33 -7.58 6.14 7.43
CA ILE A 33 -6.55 7.14 7.74
C ILE A 33 -6.90 8.50 7.11
N SER A 34 -7.41 8.51 5.87
CA SER A 34 -7.85 9.73 5.19
C SER A 34 -9.00 10.39 5.96
N ASP A 35 -10.00 9.61 6.40
CA ASP A 35 -11.12 10.11 7.21
C ASP A 35 -10.66 10.66 8.57
N LEU A 36 -9.67 10.01 9.19
CA LEU A 36 -9.09 10.45 10.47
C LEU A 36 -8.35 11.78 10.34
N LEU A 37 -7.70 12.02 9.20
CA LEU A 37 -6.81 13.16 8.96
C LEU A 37 -7.44 14.26 8.10
N LYS A 38 -8.72 14.15 7.74
CA LYS A 38 -9.44 15.11 6.88
C LYS A 38 -9.37 16.57 7.34
N ASP A 39 -9.26 16.80 8.65
CA ASP A 39 -9.21 18.14 9.25
C ASP A 39 -7.76 18.68 9.39
N GLN A 40 -6.76 17.94 8.90
CA GLN A 40 -5.35 18.31 8.86
C GLN A 40 -4.90 18.43 7.40
N PRO A 41 -4.92 19.64 6.80
CA PRO A 41 -4.80 19.82 5.35
C PRO A 41 -3.58 19.13 4.71
N ASP A 42 -2.41 19.30 5.31
CA ASP A 42 -1.17 18.72 4.77
C ASP A 42 -1.16 17.18 4.87
N ALA A 43 -1.68 16.64 5.98
CA ALA A 43 -1.76 15.21 6.19
C ALA A 43 -2.81 14.57 5.28
N SER A 44 -3.98 15.21 5.13
CA SER A 44 -5.06 14.79 4.21
C SER A 44 -4.57 14.71 2.77
N ALA A 45 -3.85 15.74 2.30
CA ALA A 45 -3.32 15.76 0.94
C ALA A 45 -2.36 14.59 0.67
N ILE A 46 -1.50 14.25 1.63
CA ILE A 46 -0.59 13.11 1.51
C ILE A 46 -1.38 11.78 1.51
N THR A 47 -2.37 11.65 2.39
CA THR A 47 -3.16 10.41 2.49
C THR A 47 -4.06 10.18 1.28
N GLU A 48 -4.60 11.24 0.69
CA GLU A 48 -5.39 11.17 -0.55
C GLU A 48 -4.55 10.66 -1.71
N VAL A 49 -3.29 11.12 -1.85
CA VAL A 49 -2.36 10.61 -2.87
C VAL A 49 -2.11 9.11 -2.68
N PHE A 50 -1.85 8.66 -1.46
CA PHE A 50 -1.66 7.23 -1.20
C PHE A 50 -2.93 6.41 -1.46
N LEU A 51 -4.08 6.92 -1.04
CA LEU A 51 -5.38 6.28 -1.27
C LEU A 51 -5.64 6.12 -2.78
N GLU A 52 -5.35 7.14 -3.58
CA GLU A 52 -5.51 7.08 -5.04
C GLU A 52 -4.62 6.00 -5.67
N ILE A 53 -3.34 5.89 -5.24
CA ILE A 53 -2.42 4.85 -5.73
C ILE A 53 -3.00 3.45 -5.52
N TYR A 54 -3.57 3.17 -4.34
CA TYR A 54 -4.10 1.85 -4.02
C TYR A 54 -5.48 1.61 -4.64
N LYS A 55 -6.34 2.61 -4.75
CA LYS A 55 -7.60 2.52 -5.50
C LYS A 55 -7.36 2.23 -6.98
N ASN A 56 -6.34 2.84 -7.58
CA ASN A 56 -5.97 2.56 -8.96
C ASN A 56 -5.48 1.11 -9.15
N ALA A 57 -4.75 0.55 -8.18
CA ALA A 57 -4.34 -0.85 -8.21
C ALA A 57 -5.54 -1.81 -8.04
N GLU A 58 -6.46 -1.49 -7.13
CA GLU A 58 -7.70 -2.24 -6.94
C GLU A 58 -8.56 -2.23 -8.21
N ASN A 59 -8.76 -1.06 -8.81
CA ASN A 59 -9.48 -0.89 -10.08
C ASN A 59 -8.82 -1.63 -11.26
N ALA A 60 -7.52 -1.89 -11.18
CA ALA A 60 -6.79 -2.71 -12.16
C ALA A 60 -6.91 -4.22 -11.91
N GLY A 61 -7.74 -4.66 -10.95
CA GLY A 61 -7.98 -6.05 -10.61
C GLY A 61 -6.96 -6.66 -9.65
N MET A 62 -6.11 -5.85 -9.00
CA MET A 62 -5.07 -6.34 -8.08
C MET A 62 -5.56 -6.50 -6.63
N GLN A 63 -6.86 -6.46 -6.38
CA GLN A 63 -7.47 -6.45 -5.03
C GLN A 63 -6.96 -7.56 -4.10
N ASP A 64 -6.77 -8.77 -4.62
CA ASP A 64 -6.31 -9.96 -3.89
C ASP A 64 -4.79 -10.12 -3.92
N SER A 65 -4.09 -9.28 -4.69
CA SER A 65 -2.63 -9.27 -4.72
C SER A 65 -2.07 -8.69 -3.42
N PHE A 66 -0.96 -9.22 -2.94
CA PHE A 66 -0.22 -8.61 -1.83
C PHE A 66 0.38 -7.28 -2.25
N LEU A 67 0.54 -6.35 -1.30
CA LEU A 67 1.17 -5.05 -1.51
C LEU A 67 2.50 -5.12 -2.25
N SER A 68 3.29 -6.12 -1.90
CA SER A 68 4.60 -6.42 -2.45
C SER A 68 4.60 -6.78 -3.93
N ALA A 69 3.48 -7.26 -4.51
CA ALA A 69 3.36 -7.49 -5.95
C ALA A 69 3.57 -6.20 -6.77
N ARG A 70 3.45 -5.03 -6.14
CA ARG A 70 3.77 -3.73 -6.76
C ARG A 70 5.27 -3.48 -6.91
N LEU A 71 6.13 -4.28 -6.27
CA LEU A 71 7.59 -4.21 -6.37
C LEU A 71 8.14 -5.12 -7.48
N GLU A 72 7.28 -5.91 -8.12
CA GLU A 72 7.67 -6.68 -9.30
C GLU A 72 8.07 -5.71 -10.41
N ASN A 73 9.35 -5.76 -10.80
CA ASN A 73 9.81 -5.09 -12.01
C ASN A 73 9.13 -5.75 -13.21
N LYS A 74 8.37 -4.95 -13.96
CA LYS A 74 7.91 -5.33 -15.31
C LYS A 74 9.07 -5.39 -16.29
#